data_AF-A0A0L8FQR5-F1
#
_entry.id   AF-A0A0L8FQR5-F1
#
_cell.length_a   1.000
_cell.length_b   1.000
_cell.length_c   1.000
_cell.angle_alpha   90.00
_cell.angle_beta   90.00
_cell.angle_gamma   90.00
#
_symmetry.space_group_name_H-M   'P 1'
#
loop_
_entity.id
_entity.type
_entity.pdbx_description
1 polymer ?
#
loop_
_entity_poly.entity_id
_entity_poly.type
_entity_poly.pdbx_seq_one_letter_code
_entity_poly.pdbx_strand_id
1 'polypeptide(L)'
;MVLQNSGKFKADTDGEAVVREDTSEKRLQRSIQNDEVDSRFGFVRYKESAERTGWLINMHPADVLDADKRLVSAVDYYFVEEDGNRFK
;
A
#
# COMPACT_ATOMS: atom_id res chain seq x y z
N MET A 1 39.33 -9.80 -34.24
CA MET A 1 39.02 -10.71 -33.12
C MET A 1 37.52 -10.67 -32.94
N VAL A 2 36.80 -11.72 -33.31
CA VAL A 2 35.32 -11.75 -33.30
C VAL A 2 34.88 -12.64 -32.13
N LEU A 3 34.18 -12.04 -31.17
CA LEU A 3 33.62 -12.74 -30.02
C LEU A 3 32.35 -13.50 -30.46
N GLN A 4 32.40 -14.82 -30.47
CA GLN A 4 31.24 -15.68 -30.68
C GLN A 4 30.48 -15.85 -29.36
N ASN A 5 29.21 -15.44 -29.33
CA ASN A 5 28.30 -15.71 -28.22
C ASN A 5 27.81 -17.17 -28.30
N SER A 6 28.33 -18.05 -27.44
CA SER A 6 27.81 -19.40 -27.27
C SER A 6 26.55 -19.34 -26.42
N GLY A 7 25.37 -19.28 -27.05
CA GLY A 7 24.05 -19.08 -26.43
C GLY A 7 23.58 -20.11 -25.40
N LYS A 8 24.38 -20.40 -24.38
CA LYS A 8 23.98 -21.18 -23.20
C LYS A 8 23.53 -20.20 -22.12
N PHE A 9 22.23 -19.95 -22.09
CA PHE A 9 21.58 -19.32 -20.95
C PHE A 9 21.69 -20.27 -19.74
N LYS A 10 22.41 -19.84 -18.70
CA LYS A 10 22.35 -20.48 -17.37
C LYS A 10 21.31 -19.70 -16.58
N ALA A 11 20.19 -20.34 -16.26
CA ALA A 11 19.29 -19.82 -15.25
C ALA A 11 19.98 -20.00 -13.89
N ASP A 12 20.30 -18.91 -13.21
CA ASP A 12 20.65 -18.99 -11.78
C ASP A 12 19.43 -19.54 -11.05
N THR A 13 19.51 -20.82 -10.71
CA THR A 13 18.56 -21.49 -9.82
C THR A 13 19.01 -21.18 -8.40
N ASP A 14 18.94 -19.91 -8.03
CA ASP A 14 18.98 -19.52 -6.63
C ASP A 14 17.54 -19.52 -6.14
N GLY A 15 17.08 -20.74 -5.84
CA GLY A 15 15.93 -20.98 -4.99
C GLY A 15 16.23 -20.51 -3.57
N GLU A 16 16.38 -19.20 -3.37
CA GLU A 16 16.16 -18.63 -2.05
C GLU A 16 14.65 -18.62 -1.84
N ALA A 17 14.20 -19.52 -0.96
CA ALA A 17 12.92 -19.38 -0.30
C ALA A 17 12.94 -18.03 0.44
N VAL A 18 12.55 -16.97 -0.27
CA VAL A 18 12.30 -15.65 0.30
C VAL A 18 11.36 -15.88 1.46
N VAL A 19 11.82 -15.50 2.65
CA VAL A 19 11.11 -15.52 3.91
C VAL A 19 9.77 -14.79 3.72
N ARG A 20 8.72 -15.52 3.34
CA ARG A 20 7.40 -14.97 2.97
C ARG A 20 6.54 -14.64 4.18
N GLU A 21 6.87 -15.15 5.35
CA GLU A 21 6.05 -14.95 6.56
C GLU A 21 6.35 -13.59 7.23
N ASP A 22 7.58 -13.10 7.14
CA ASP A 22 8.03 -11.90 7.87
C ASP A 22 7.69 -10.57 7.16
N THR A 23 7.13 -10.63 5.94
CA THR A 23 6.76 -9.42 5.15
C THR A 23 5.33 -8.96 5.40
N SER A 24 4.39 -9.88 5.60
CA SER A 24 2.96 -9.56 5.64
C SER A 24 2.57 -8.90 6.96
N GLU A 25 3.10 -9.43 8.07
CA GLU A 25 2.89 -8.87 9.41
C GLU A 25 3.48 -7.46 9.54
N LYS A 26 4.69 -7.24 9.02
CA LYS A 26 5.32 -5.91 9.01
C LYS A 26 4.52 -4.91 8.19
N ARG A 27 3.98 -5.33 7.04
CA ARG A 27 3.11 -4.48 6.20
C ARG A 27 1.81 -4.14 6.92
N LEU A 28 1.19 -5.12 7.58
CA LEU A 28 -0.01 -4.89 8.39
C LEU A 28 0.27 -3.94 9.56
N GLN A 29 1.36 -4.15 10.30
CA GLN A 29 1.75 -3.28 11.41
C GLN A 29 1.99 -1.84 10.94
N ARG A 30 2.65 -1.67 9.79
CA ARG A 30 2.85 -0.36 9.18
C ARG A 30 1.52 0.29 8.79
N SER A 31 0.60 -0.46 8.19
CA SER A 31 -0.73 0.02 7.84
C SER A 31 -1.50 0.52 9.07
N ILE A 32 -1.47 -0.25 10.17
CA ILE A 32 -2.11 0.13 11.44
C ILE A 32 -1.49 1.41 12.02
N GLN A 33 -0.15 1.51 12.03
CA GLN A 33 0.53 2.70 12.53
C GLN A 33 0.23 3.94 11.68
N ASN A 34 0.20 3.80 10.36
CA ASN A 34 -0.16 4.88 9.46
C ASN A 34 -1.61 5.32 9.69
N ASP A 35 -2.55 4.38 9.81
CA ASP A 35 -3.95 4.67 10.12
C ASP A 35 -4.11 5.42 11.45
N GLU A 36 -3.32 5.05 12.47
CA GLU A 36 -3.30 5.75 13.76
C GLU A 36 -2.76 7.17 13.63
N VAL A 37 -1.64 7.37 12.92
CA VAL A 37 -1.04 8.69 12.68
C VAL A 37 -2.03 9.58 11.91
N ASP A 38 -2.60 9.07 10.83
CA ASP A 38 -3.56 9.78 9.99
C ASP A 38 -4.77 10.25 10.81
N SER A 39 -5.30 9.39 11.68
CA SER A 39 -6.41 9.72 12.57
C SER A 39 -6.08 10.89 13.51
N ARG A 40 -4.85 10.97 14.03
CA ARG A 40 -4.39 12.07 14.90
C ARG A 40 -4.30 13.40 14.15
N PHE A 41 -4.10 13.38 12.84
CA PHE A 41 -4.08 14.55 11.97
C PHE A 41 -5.44 14.90 11.35
N GLY A 42 -6.50 14.16 11.71
CA GLY A 42 -7.86 14.37 11.24
C GLY A 42 -8.22 13.62 9.96
N PHE A 43 -7.36 12.73 9.45
CA PHE A 43 -7.62 11.92 8.28
C PHE A 43 -8.22 10.57 8.68
N VAL A 44 -9.53 10.57 8.91
CA VAL A 44 -10.28 9.36 9.21
C VAL A 44 -10.81 8.76 7.91
N ARG A 45 -10.71 7.42 7.79
CA ARG A 45 -11.21 6.68 6.63
C ARG A 45 -12.73 6.85 6.51
N TYR A 46 -13.18 7.38 5.37
CA TYR A 46 -14.58 7.54 5.06
C TYR A 46 -15.24 6.18 4.81
N LYS A 47 -16.34 5.89 5.50
CA LYS A 47 -17.04 4.58 5.45
C LYS A 47 -18.53 4.69 5.13
N GLU A 48 -19.04 5.90 5.01
CA GLU A 48 -20.44 6.15 4.74
C GLU A 48 -20.75 5.95 3.25
N SER A 49 -22.00 5.63 2.93
CA SER A 49 -22.44 5.46 1.55
C SER A 49 -22.84 6.77 0.88
N ALA A 50 -22.82 7.89 1.60
CA ALA A 50 -23.14 9.20 1.04
C ALA A 50 -21.96 9.71 0.19
N GLU A 51 -22.27 10.58 -0.76
CA GLU A 51 -21.22 11.26 -1.52
C GLU A 51 -20.62 12.37 -0.66
N ARG A 52 -19.28 12.46 -0.66
CA ARG A 52 -18.53 13.53 0.00
C ARG A 52 -17.58 14.16 -0.99
N THR A 53 -17.67 15.49 -1.15
CA THR A 53 -16.85 16.24 -2.10
C THR A 53 -15.68 16.89 -1.37
N GLY A 54 -14.46 16.66 -1.85
CA GLY A 54 -13.26 17.28 -1.30
C GLY A 54 -12.15 17.42 -2.33
N TRP A 55 -11.19 18.28 -2.04
CA TRP A 55 -10.00 18.51 -2.82
C TRP A 55 -8.97 17.42 -2.50
N LEU A 56 -8.55 16.66 -3.51
CA LEU A 56 -7.49 15.67 -3.37
C LEU A 56 -6.15 16.39 -3.17
N ILE A 57 -5.52 16.20 -2.01
CA ILE A 57 -4.25 16.86 -1.67
C ILE A 57 -3.05 15.91 -1.72
N ASN A 58 -3.25 14.60 -1.55
CA ASN A 58 -2.17 13.62 -1.55
C ASN A 58 -2.68 12.19 -1.78
N MET A 59 -1.78 11.27 -2.12
CA MET A 59 -2.05 9.84 -2.26
C MET A 59 -0.83 9.00 -1.88
N HIS A 60 -1.05 7.86 -1.20
CA HIS A 60 0.03 6.95 -0.81
C HIS A 60 -0.34 5.47 -1.00
N PRO A 61 0.62 4.62 -1.43
CA PRO A 61 0.42 3.17 -1.41
C PRO A 61 0.15 2.68 0.01
N ALA A 62 -0.86 1.84 0.15
CA ALA A 62 -1.32 1.29 1.42
C ALA A 62 -1.62 -0.20 1.29
N ASP A 63 -1.86 -0.85 2.41
CA ASP A 63 -2.34 -2.22 2.47
C ASP A 63 -3.53 -2.29 3.44
N VAL A 64 -4.61 -2.96 3.07
CA VAL A 64 -5.83 -3.10 3.89
C VAL A 64 -6.24 -4.55 3.99
N LEU A 65 -6.96 -4.92 5.05
CA LEU A 65 -7.57 -6.24 5.19
C LEU A 65 -8.92 -6.26 4.45
N ASP A 66 -9.09 -7.23 3.55
CA ASP A 66 -10.37 -7.51 2.91
C ASP A 66 -11.35 -8.23 3.87
N ALA A 67 -12.56 -8.54 3.38
CA ALA A 67 -13.57 -9.25 4.16
C ALA A 67 -13.13 -10.66 4.61
N ASP A 68 -12.22 -11.28 3.85
CA ASP A 68 -11.65 -12.61 4.13
C ASP A 68 -10.38 -12.53 4.99
N LYS A 69 -10.06 -11.34 5.54
CA LYS A 69 -8.85 -11.05 6.32
C LYS A 69 -7.55 -11.27 5.57
N ARG A 70 -7.56 -11.11 4.25
CA ARG A 70 -6.36 -11.13 3.41
C ARG A 70 -5.84 -9.71 3.25
N LEU A 71 -4.52 -9.57 3.32
CA LEU A 71 -3.87 -8.29 3.07
C LEU A 71 -3.89 -8.01 1.57
N VAL A 72 -4.56 -6.94 1.16
CA VAL A 72 -4.64 -6.48 -0.23
C VAL A 72 -4.00 -5.11 -0.37
N SER A 73 -3.32 -4.88 -1.50
CA SER A 73 -2.71 -3.58 -1.78
C SER A 73 -3.76 -2.58 -2.22
N ALA A 74 -3.64 -1.36 -1.71
CA ALA A 74 -4.58 -0.26 -1.85
C ALA A 74 -3.82 1.07 -2.01
N VAL A 75 -4.59 2.15 -2.15
CA VAL A 75 -4.08 3.52 -2.13
C VAL A 75 -4.95 4.32 -1.17
N ASP A 76 -4.33 4.97 -0.20
CA ASP A 76 -5.01 5.97 0.63
C ASP A 76 -5.00 7.31 -0.12
N TYR A 77 -6.15 7.96 -0.17
CA TYR A 77 -6.35 9.28 -0.81
C TYR A 77 -6.69 10.29 0.27
N TYR A 78 -6.01 11.42 0.30
CA TYR A 78 -6.20 12.42 1.35
C TYR A 78 -6.95 13.62 0.80
N PHE A 79 -8.07 13.98 1.43
CA PHE A 79 -8.95 15.05 0.98
C PHE A 79 -9.12 16.16 2.02
N VAL A 80 -9.36 17.37 1.53
CA VAL A 80 -9.75 18.54 2.33
C VAL A 80 -11.03 19.14 1.76
N GLU A 81 -11.99 19.47 2.61
CA GLU A 81 -13.25 20.09 2.23
C GLU A 81 -13.18 21.63 2.26
N GLU A 82 -14.18 22.30 1.72
CA GLU A 82 -14.23 23.77 1.68
C GLU A 82 -14.31 24.40 3.09
N ASP A 83 -14.89 23.69 4.06
CA ASP A 83 -14.98 24.10 5.46
C ASP A 83 -13.70 23.80 6.28
N GLY A 84 -12.69 23.22 5.63
CA GLY A 84 -11.42 22.84 6.25
C GLY A 84 -11.42 21.47 6.92
N ASN A 85 -12.54 20.73 6.88
CA ASN A 85 -12.59 19.35 7.33
C ASN A 85 -11.72 18.45 6.43
N ARG A 86 -11.32 17.30 6.99
CA ARG A 86 -10.39 16.37 6.36
C ARG A 86 -10.94 14.96 6.42
N PHE A 87 -10.63 14.19 5.40
CA PHE A 87 -10.94 12.77 5.36
C PHE A 87 -9.98 12.04 4.43
N LYS A 88 -9.94 10.71 4.57
CA LYS A 88 -9.25 9.83 3.62
C LYS A 88 -10.12 8.69 3.15
#